data_AF-A0AAN0SHP1-F1
#
_entry.id   AF-A0AAN0SHP1-F1
#
_cell.length_a   1.000
_cell.length_b   1.000
_cell.length_c   1.000
_cell.angle_alpha   90.00
_cell.angle_beta   90.00
_cell.angle_gamma   90.00
#
_symmetry.space_group_name_H-M   'P 1'
#
loop_
_entity.id
_entity.type
_entity.pdbx_description
1 polymer ?
#
loop_
_entity_poly.entity_id
_entity_poly.type
_entity_poly.pdbx_seq_one_letter_code
_entity_poly.pdbx_strand_id
1 'polypeptide(L)'
;MNAPQEKHVKQGSTFQIELKGNVSTGMSWCLKTLPASLILVAQERHPDPHPPHVVGYGDTEIFTFKAMETTETPQLLDFVLMRVWDMEVFETQQIAVSVTAHDHEVSYQVIGHYFSGHSLPTDEQRYFVFEDLSHFQSVFHPAATQGPQTWLTAKDFERHIVLAVVEPEEQALTNYTLNTPPYIDQDALVIDYRTQQIPTPGTTFRFSKILLVERGDYQEVRFINNGQAVTKSLPAPAHA
;
A
#
# COMPACT_ATOMS: atom_id res chain seq x y z
N MET A 1 13.99 18.24 -18.70
CA MET A 1 13.52 18.43 -17.31
C MET A 1 13.39 17.05 -16.72
N ASN A 2 14.16 16.76 -15.67
CA ASN A 2 14.05 15.48 -14.97
C ASN A 2 12.78 15.53 -14.11
N ALA A 3 12.06 14.41 -14.00
CA ALA A 3 10.93 14.31 -13.08
C ALA A 3 11.41 14.54 -11.63
N PRO A 4 10.59 15.16 -10.77
CA PRO A 4 10.93 15.31 -9.36
C PRO A 4 11.12 13.94 -8.73
N GLN A 5 12.01 13.86 -7.75
CA GLN A 5 12.16 12.63 -6.97
C GLN A 5 10.87 12.36 -6.20
N GLU A 6 10.37 11.11 -6.24
CA GLU A 6 9.16 10.72 -5.52
C GLU A 6 9.49 10.05 -4.19
N LYS A 7 8.70 10.36 -3.16
CA LYS A 7 8.81 9.80 -1.81
C LYS A 7 7.42 9.46 -1.28
N HIS A 8 7.21 8.18 -0.95
CA HIS A 8 6.01 7.72 -0.26
C HIS A 8 6.31 7.58 1.23
N VAL A 9 5.43 8.13 2.07
CA VAL A 9 5.63 8.16 3.53
C VAL A 9 4.31 7.87 4.25
N LYS A 10 4.39 7.18 5.37
CA LYS A 10 3.23 6.88 6.19
C LYS A 10 2.87 8.04 7.12
N GLN A 11 1.59 8.32 7.29
CA GLN A 11 1.10 9.30 8.25
C GLN A 11 1.60 9.00 9.66
N GLY A 12 2.04 10.03 10.38
CA GLY A 12 2.60 9.94 11.73
C GLY A 12 4.09 9.59 11.76
N SER A 13 4.64 9.03 10.68
CA SER A 13 6.06 8.68 10.58
C SER A 13 6.96 9.90 10.35
N THR A 14 8.25 9.72 10.57
CA THR A 14 9.29 10.70 10.22
C THR A 14 10.12 10.20 9.05
N PHE A 15 10.53 11.10 8.17
CA PHE A 15 11.44 10.79 7.06
C PHE A 15 12.47 11.90 6.88
N GLN A 16 13.58 11.57 6.22
CA GLN A 16 14.68 12.49 5.96
C GLN A 16 14.84 12.76 4.46
N ILE A 17 15.16 14.01 4.15
CA ILE A 17 15.67 14.44 2.85
C ILE A 17 17.12 14.88 3.07
N GLU A 18 18.04 14.27 2.33
CA GLU A 18 19.47 14.57 2.36
C GLU A 18 19.86 15.28 1.08
N LEU A 19 20.43 16.47 1.20
CA LEU A 19 20.89 17.28 0.08
C LEU A 19 22.38 17.57 0.22
N LYS A 20 23.13 17.33 -0.85
CA LYS A 20 24.57 17.61 -0.88
C LYS A 20 24.81 19.12 -0.91
N GLY A 21 25.63 19.59 0.02
CA GLY A 21 25.98 20.98 0.22
C GLY A 21 27.50 21.18 0.31
N ASN A 22 27.89 22.44 0.45
CA ASN A 22 29.25 22.79 0.81
C ASN A 22 29.27 24.16 1.51
N VAL A 23 29.27 24.12 2.84
CA VAL A 23 29.26 25.29 3.72
C VAL A 23 30.47 26.20 3.50
N SER A 24 31.61 25.68 3.04
CA SER A 24 32.80 26.51 2.79
C SER A 24 32.60 27.48 1.62
N THR A 25 31.59 27.27 0.79
CA THR A 25 31.22 28.16 -0.33
C THR A 25 30.25 29.28 0.09
N GLY A 26 29.77 29.24 1.34
CA GLY A 26 28.71 30.11 1.86
C GLY A 26 27.30 29.74 1.40
N MET A 27 27.16 28.66 0.62
CA MET A 27 25.86 28.15 0.15
C MET A 27 25.17 27.35 1.25
N SER A 28 23.84 27.39 1.29
CA SER A 28 23.02 26.49 2.09
C SER A 28 21.70 26.19 1.40
N TRP A 29 21.21 24.97 1.57
CA TRP A 29 19.87 24.58 1.16
C TRP A 29 18.83 25.23 2.07
N CYS A 30 17.87 25.88 1.46
CA CYS A 30 16.75 26.54 2.12
C CYS A 30 15.45 25.87 1.68
N LEU A 31 14.60 25.52 2.64
CA LEU A 31 13.25 25.03 2.34
C LEU A 31 12.36 26.21 1.93
N LYS A 32 11.93 26.22 0.67
CA LYS A 32 11.10 27.28 0.09
C LYS A 32 9.61 27.01 0.28
N THR A 33 9.20 25.76 0.07
CA THR A 33 7.79 25.35 0.16
C THR A 33 7.67 24.17 1.11
N LEU A 34 6.88 24.34 2.17
CA LEU A 34 6.49 23.27 3.10
C LEU A 34 4.98 23.06 3.03
N PRO A 35 4.50 21.92 2.49
CA PRO A 35 3.08 21.58 2.51
C PRO A 35 2.55 21.41 3.94
N ALA A 36 1.28 21.76 4.16
CA ALA A 36 0.64 21.70 5.48
C ALA A 36 0.52 20.26 6.05
N SER A 37 0.58 19.24 5.18
CA SER A 37 0.58 17.83 5.59
C SER A 37 1.87 17.41 6.29
N LEU A 38 2.90 18.26 6.28
CA LEU A 38 4.24 17.97 6.79
C LEU A 38 4.67 19.02 7.82
N ILE A 39 5.46 18.59 8.80
CA ILE A 39 6.16 19.47 9.74
C ILE A 39 7.66 19.20 9.61
N LEU A 40 8.47 20.25 9.42
CA LEU A 40 9.92 20.16 9.57
C LEU A 40 10.25 20.06 11.07
N VAL A 41 10.79 18.93 11.50
CA VAL A 41 11.08 18.65 12.93
C VAL A 41 12.55 18.83 13.29
N ALA A 42 13.46 18.69 12.32
CA ALA A 42 14.88 18.97 12.51
C ALA A 42 15.55 19.36 11.19
N GLN A 43 16.59 20.18 11.30
CA GLN A 43 17.54 20.44 10.23
C GLN A 43 18.94 20.29 10.80
N GLU A 44 19.72 19.40 10.21
CA GLU A 44 21.08 19.09 10.63
C GLU A 44 22.04 19.20 9.45
N ARG A 45 23.33 19.30 9.76
CA ARG A 45 24.38 19.31 8.76
C ARG A 45 25.52 18.44 9.24
N HIS A 46 25.94 17.51 8.39
CA HIS A 46 27.03 16.59 8.69
C HIS A 46 28.15 16.73 7.64
N PRO A 47 29.41 16.85 8.06
CA PRO A 47 30.54 16.86 7.14
C PRO A 47 30.60 15.55 6.35
N ASP A 48 30.81 15.63 5.04
CA ASP A 48 30.97 14.42 4.22
C ASP A 48 32.30 13.72 4.57
N PRO A 49 32.39 12.37 4.46
CA PRO A 49 33.64 11.66 4.72
C PRO A 49 34.81 12.23 3.90
N HIS A 50 35.89 12.61 4.59
CA HIS A 50 37.05 13.25 3.97
C HIS A 50 38.37 12.76 4.59
N PRO A 51 39.49 12.82 3.86
CA PRO A 51 40.81 12.55 4.43
C PRO A 51 41.19 13.59 5.51
N PRO A 52 42.09 13.24 6.45
CA PRO A 52 42.59 14.19 7.44
C PRO A 52 43.22 15.43 6.78
N HIS A 53 43.05 16.59 7.42
CA HIS A 53 43.65 17.87 7.01
C HIS A 53 43.22 18.43 5.64
N VAL A 54 42.08 17.97 5.11
CA VAL A 54 41.45 18.58 3.93
C VAL A 54 40.50 19.68 4.39
N VAL A 55 40.55 20.85 3.75
CA VAL A 55 39.64 21.98 3.98
C VAL A 55 38.74 22.20 2.77
N GLY A 56 37.51 22.66 2.99
CA GLY A 56 36.55 22.97 1.93
C GLY A 56 35.87 21.75 1.30
N TYR A 57 35.87 20.62 1.99
CA TYR A 57 35.10 19.44 1.60
C TYR A 57 33.60 19.71 1.79
N GLY A 58 32.78 18.92 1.07
CA GLY A 58 31.32 19.06 1.11
C GLY A 58 30.70 18.64 2.43
N ASP A 59 29.41 18.89 2.56
CA ASP A 59 28.59 18.42 3.66
C ASP A 59 27.26 17.90 3.11
N THR A 60 26.51 17.24 3.98
CA THR A 60 25.14 16.84 3.71
C THR A 60 24.22 17.58 4.67
N GLU A 61 23.27 18.32 4.11
CA GLU A 61 22.17 18.94 4.85
C GLU A 61 21.01 17.96 4.94
N ILE A 62 20.60 17.65 6.17
CA ILE A 62 19.56 16.67 6.48
C ILE A 62 18.34 17.40 7.02
N PHE A 63 17.24 17.32 6.29
CA PHE A 63 15.94 17.84 6.70
C PHE A 63 15.05 16.69 7.16
N THR A 64 14.70 16.67 8.43
CA THR A 64 13.80 15.66 9.00
C THR A 64 12.39 16.21 9.07
N PHE A 65 11.45 15.51 8.46
CA PHE A 65 10.03 15.85 8.43
C PHE A 65 9.21 14.83 9.20
N LYS A 66 8.08 15.26 9.76
CA LYS A 66 7.02 14.41 10.26
C LYS A 66 5.78 14.56 9.37
N ALA A 67 5.26 13.43 8.91
CA ALA A 67 4.03 13.39 8.13
C ALA A 67 2.81 13.46 9.07
N MET A 68 1.92 14.42 8.85
CA MET A 68 0.80 14.73 9.76
C MET A 68 -0.55 14.34 9.16
N GLU A 69 -0.75 14.58 7.87
CA GLU A 69 -2.03 14.37 7.18
C GLU A 69 -1.83 13.62 5.87
N THR A 70 -2.77 12.74 5.52
CA THR A 70 -2.74 12.03 4.24
C THR A 70 -3.01 12.96 3.07
N THR A 71 -2.43 12.65 1.91
CA THR A 71 -2.54 13.47 0.70
C THR A 71 -3.20 12.69 -0.43
N GLU A 72 -4.22 13.27 -1.08
CA GLU A 72 -4.85 12.67 -2.28
C GLU A 72 -3.96 12.75 -3.52
N THR A 73 -3.10 13.77 -3.60
CA THR A 73 -2.13 13.96 -4.69
C THR A 73 -0.74 14.26 -4.11
N PRO A 74 0.35 13.89 -4.84
CA PRO A 74 1.70 14.19 -4.39
C PRO A 74 1.91 15.70 -4.17
N GLN A 75 2.48 16.07 -3.03
CA GLN A 75 2.79 17.45 -2.67
C GLN A 75 4.26 17.75 -2.87
N LEU A 76 4.59 18.96 -3.32
CA LEU A 76 5.98 19.33 -3.62
C LEU A 76 6.67 19.96 -2.41
N LEU A 77 7.80 19.38 -2.01
CA LEU A 77 8.84 20.05 -1.23
C LEU A 77 9.82 20.71 -2.18
N ASP A 78 9.96 22.03 -2.05
CA ASP A 78 10.88 22.81 -2.86
C ASP A 78 12.06 23.26 -2.01
N PHE A 79 13.26 22.93 -2.45
CA PHE A 79 14.51 23.38 -1.86
C PHE A 79 15.24 24.29 -2.84
N VAL A 80 15.89 25.32 -2.29
CA VAL A 80 16.74 26.25 -3.06
C VAL A 80 18.11 26.33 -2.42
N LEU A 81 19.15 26.12 -3.22
CA LEU A 81 20.54 26.32 -2.80
C LEU A 81 20.90 27.77 -3.06
N MET A 82 21.28 28.50 -2.01
CA MET A 82 21.59 29.92 -2.13
C MET A 82 22.58 30.40 -1.07
N ARG A 83 23.21 31.54 -1.35
CA ARG A 83 23.82 32.37 -0.30
C ARG A 83 22.73 33.23 0.30
N VAL A 84 22.43 33.00 1.59
CA VAL A 84 21.29 33.65 2.27
C VAL A 84 21.41 35.18 2.23
N TRP A 85 22.63 35.73 2.22
CA TRP A 85 22.86 37.19 2.19
C TRP A 85 22.86 37.81 0.78
N ASP A 86 23.06 37.04 -0.29
CA ASP A 86 23.05 37.54 -1.68
C ASP A 86 21.71 37.30 -2.38
N MET A 87 20.83 36.48 -1.78
CA MET A 87 19.50 36.11 -2.29
C MET A 87 19.48 35.47 -3.70
N GLU A 88 20.65 35.11 -4.24
CA GLU A 88 20.80 34.46 -5.53
C GLU A 88 20.58 32.95 -5.40
N VAL A 89 19.61 32.42 -6.15
CA VAL A 89 19.32 30.98 -6.21
C VAL A 89 20.26 30.33 -7.22
N PHE A 90 21.10 29.43 -6.72
CA PHE A 90 22.08 28.70 -7.54
C PHE A 90 21.49 27.41 -8.11
N GLU A 91 20.73 26.68 -7.29
CA GLU A 91 20.13 25.40 -7.67
C GLU A 91 18.77 25.24 -6.99
N THR A 92 17.87 24.48 -7.61
CA THR A 92 16.60 24.09 -6.99
C THR A 92 16.41 22.59 -7.07
N GLN A 93 15.90 22.00 -5.99
CA GLN A 93 15.54 20.60 -5.95
C GLN A 93 14.09 20.44 -5.51
N GLN A 94 13.33 19.66 -6.27
CA GLN A 94 11.93 19.39 -6.00
C GLN A 94 11.75 17.91 -5.69
N ILE A 95 11.00 17.64 -4.62
CA ILE A 95 10.69 16.30 -4.16
C ILE A 95 9.18 16.19 -4.01
N ALA A 96 8.57 15.28 -4.75
CA ALA A 96 7.16 14.95 -4.62
C ALA A 96 6.96 13.97 -3.46
N VAL A 97 6.17 14.36 -2.46
CA VAL A 97 5.87 13.55 -1.28
C VAL A 97 4.40 13.18 -1.26
N SER A 98 4.13 11.89 -1.14
CA SER A 98 2.79 11.34 -0.94
C SER A 98 2.70 10.77 0.47
N VAL A 99 1.77 11.29 1.27
CA VAL A 99 1.48 10.80 2.62
C VAL A 99 0.27 9.87 2.58
N THR A 100 0.46 8.62 2.97
CA THR A 100 -0.60 7.59 3.02
C THR A 100 -0.84 7.14 4.46
N ALA A 101 -2.04 6.64 4.78
CA ALA A 101 -2.31 6.06 6.10
C ALA A 101 -1.53 4.76 6.35
N HIS A 102 -1.03 4.14 5.28
CA HIS A 102 -0.44 2.80 5.25
C HIS A 102 0.94 2.82 4.61
N ASP A 103 1.74 1.78 4.82
CA ASP A 103 3.14 1.74 4.38
C ASP A 103 3.26 1.65 2.85
N HIS A 104 2.44 0.81 2.21
CA HIS A 104 2.39 0.71 0.75
C HIS A 104 1.03 0.20 0.28
N GLU A 105 0.45 0.79 -0.76
CA GLU A 105 -0.70 0.20 -1.47
C GLU A 105 -0.23 -0.95 -2.34
N VAL A 106 -1.05 -2.00 -2.47
CA VAL A 106 -0.73 -3.19 -3.24
C VAL A 106 -1.67 -3.32 -4.44
N SER A 107 -1.08 -3.53 -5.62
CA SER A 107 -1.83 -3.77 -6.85
C SER A 107 -2.74 -5.00 -6.71
N TYR A 108 -3.97 -4.88 -7.21
CA TYR A 108 -4.92 -5.98 -7.14
C TYR A 108 -5.88 -6.03 -8.33
N GLN A 109 -6.49 -7.20 -8.53
CA GLN A 109 -7.56 -7.44 -9.48
C GLN A 109 -8.69 -8.22 -8.81
N VAL A 110 -9.94 -7.84 -9.10
CA VAL A 110 -11.10 -8.62 -8.69
C VAL A 110 -11.29 -9.76 -9.69
N ILE A 111 -11.26 -11.00 -9.19
CA ILE A 111 -11.48 -12.19 -10.00
C ILE A 111 -12.93 -12.63 -9.87
N GLY A 112 -13.62 -12.75 -11.01
CA GLY A 112 -14.99 -13.23 -11.11
C GLY A 112 -15.07 -14.65 -11.68
N HIS A 113 -16.29 -15.13 -11.91
CA HIS A 113 -16.58 -16.39 -12.61
C HIS A 113 -16.07 -17.65 -11.91
N TYR A 114 -15.94 -17.64 -10.59
CA TYR A 114 -15.70 -18.84 -9.79
C TYR A 114 -16.86 -19.10 -8.83
N PHE A 115 -17.12 -20.37 -8.54
CA PHE A 115 -18.03 -20.78 -7.47
C PHE A 115 -17.27 -21.52 -6.37
N SER A 116 -17.72 -21.37 -5.13
CA SER A 116 -17.20 -22.14 -4.01
C SER A 116 -17.76 -23.57 -4.02
N GLY A 117 -16.91 -24.56 -3.74
CA GLY A 117 -17.29 -25.97 -3.71
C GLY A 117 -18.28 -26.29 -2.57
N HIS A 118 -19.07 -27.35 -2.78
CA HIS A 118 -20.10 -27.81 -1.83
C HIS A 118 -19.56 -28.30 -0.48
N SER A 119 -18.23 -28.46 -0.33
CA SER A 119 -17.59 -28.95 0.89
C SER A 119 -17.52 -27.89 2.00
N LEU A 120 -17.79 -26.62 1.71
CA LEU A 120 -17.77 -25.56 2.71
C LEU A 120 -19.10 -25.50 3.49
N PRO A 121 -19.08 -25.41 4.84
CA PRO A 121 -20.29 -25.19 5.64
C PRO A 121 -21.08 -23.98 5.16
N THR A 122 -22.40 -24.08 5.11
CA THR A 122 -23.27 -23.05 4.52
C THR A 122 -23.59 -21.92 5.48
N ASP A 123 -23.40 -22.10 6.79
CA ASP A 123 -23.77 -21.17 7.86
C ASP A 123 -22.61 -20.33 8.39
N GLU A 124 -21.41 -20.47 7.81
CA GLU A 124 -20.21 -19.79 8.26
C GLU A 124 -19.60 -18.89 7.17
N GLN A 125 -19.21 -17.68 7.57
CA GLN A 125 -18.30 -16.85 6.77
C GLN A 125 -16.89 -17.43 6.84
N ARG A 126 -16.20 -17.52 5.70
CA ARG A 126 -14.83 -18.04 5.61
C ARG A 126 -13.91 -17.12 4.83
N TYR A 127 -12.67 -17.08 5.28
CA TYR A 127 -11.58 -16.28 4.73
C TYR A 127 -10.46 -17.20 4.32
N PHE A 128 -9.98 -17.05 3.09
CA PHE A 128 -8.94 -17.87 2.53
C PHE A 128 -7.80 -17.02 1.98
N VAL A 129 -6.59 -17.54 2.16
CA VAL A 129 -5.35 -17.08 1.53
C VAL A 129 -4.78 -18.25 0.76
N PHE A 130 -4.63 -18.11 -0.56
CA PHE A 130 -4.09 -19.13 -1.43
C PHE A 130 -2.80 -18.64 -2.07
N GLU A 131 -1.74 -19.44 -1.90
CA GLU A 131 -0.43 -19.16 -2.47
C GLU A 131 -0.13 -19.98 -3.74
N ASP A 132 -1.00 -20.91 -4.09
CA ASP A 132 -0.87 -21.69 -5.31
C ASP A 132 -2.23 -22.08 -5.90
N LEU A 133 -2.19 -22.43 -7.19
CA LEU A 133 -3.36 -22.77 -7.95
C LEU A 133 -4.06 -24.04 -7.43
N SER A 134 -3.31 -25.03 -6.96
CA SER A 134 -3.86 -26.32 -6.54
C SER A 134 -4.72 -26.17 -5.28
N HIS A 135 -4.24 -25.43 -4.29
CA HIS A 135 -5.04 -25.11 -3.10
C HIS A 135 -6.25 -24.24 -3.43
N PHE A 136 -6.10 -23.24 -4.30
CA PHE A 136 -7.24 -22.45 -4.76
C PHE A 136 -8.32 -23.31 -5.42
N GLN A 137 -7.92 -24.22 -6.32
CA GLN A 137 -8.82 -25.12 -7.03
C GLN A 137 -9.46 -26.20 -6.14
N SER A 138 -8.94 -26.44 -4.93
CA SER A 138 -9.59 -27.32 -3.94
C SER A 138 -10.87 -26.71 -3.36
N VAL A 139 -10.99 -25.38 -3.39
CA VAL A 139 -12.12 -24.63 -2.83
C VAL A 139 -12.96 -24.00 -3.93
N PHE A 140 -12.33 -23.43 -4.96
CA PHE A 140 -13.00 -22.67 -6.00
C PHE A 140 -12.86 -23.32 -7.37
N HIS A 141 -13.97 -23.38 -8.10
CA HIS A 141 -14.01 -24.00 -9.41
C HIS A 141 -14.52 -22.99 -10.46
N PRO A 142 -14.00 -23.05 -11.69
CA PRO A 142 -14.47 -22.21 -12.79
C PRO A 142 -15.97 -22.35 -13.03
N ALA A 143 -16.69 -21.23 -13.02
CA ALA A 143 -18.09 -21.12 -13.40
C ALA A 143 -18.17 -20.65 -14.85
N ALA A 144 -18.25 -21.58 -15.80
CA ALA A 144 -18.34 -21.23 -17.22
C ALA A 144 -19.64 -20.44 -17.50
N THR A 145 -19.50 -19.15 -17.80
CA THR A 145 -20.61 -18.28 -18.27
C THR A 145 -20.45 -17.95 -19.74
N GLN A 146 -21.49 -17.39 -20.37
CA GLN A 146 -21.39 -16.93 -21.76
C GLN A 146 -20.39 -15.76 -21.87
N GLY A 147 -19.53 -15.79 -22.89
CA GLY A 147 -18.51 -14.78 -23.18
C GLY A 147 -17.07 -15.24 -22.92
N PRO A 148 -16.06 -14.41 -23.27
CA PRO A 148 -14.66 -14.71 -22.98
C PRO A 148 -14.43 -14.90 -21.48
N GLN A 149 -13.73 -15.97 -21.11
CA GLN A 149 -13.39 -16.27 -19.72
C GLN A 149 -11.87 -16.34 -19.59
N THR A 150 -11.34 -15.72 -18.54
CA THR A 150 -9.92 -15.82 -18.19
C THR A 150 -9.84 -16.52 -16.84
N TRP A 151 -9.15 -17.66 -16.82
CA TRP A 151 -8.94 -18.46 -15.62
C TRP A 151 -7.57 -18.18 -15.04
N LEU A 152 -7.48 -18.20 -13.71
CA LEU A 152 -6.21 -18.20 -13.00
C LEU A 152 -5.38 -19.42 -13.39
N THR A 153 -4.10 -19.18 -13.59
CA THR A 153 -3.09 -20.16 -13.98
C THR A 153 -1.98 -20.21 -12.93
N ALA A 154 -1.14 -21.24 -12.96
CA ALA A 154 -0.01 -21.36 -12.03
C ALA A 154 0.94 -20.15 -12.12
N LYS A 155 1.05 -19.54 -13.31
CA LYS A 155 1.88 -18.36 -13.54
C LYS A 155 1.41 -17.14 -12.76
N ASP A 156 0.10 -16.99 -12.55
CA ASP A 156 -0.44 -15.86 -11.79
C ASP A 156 0.07 -15.89 -10.34
N PHE A 157 0.21 -17.09 -9.76
CA PHE A 157 0.67 -17.32 -8.39
C PHE A 157 2.18 -17.13 -8.19
N GLU A 158 2.97 -17.01 -9.26
CA GLU A 158 4.41 -16.70 -9.18
C GLU A 158 4.65 -15.29 -8.60
N ARG A 159 3.74 -14.36 -8.90
CA ARG A 159 3.85 -12.94 -8.49
C ARG A 159 2.69 -12.45 -7.64
N HIS A 160 1.64 -13.26 -7.49
CA HIS A 160 0.44 -12.87 -6.75
C HIS A 160 0.05 -13.95 -5.74
N ILE A 161 -0.77 -13.56 -4.79
CA ILE A 161 -1.58 -14.46 -3.99
C ILE A 161 -3.05 -14.25 -4.32
N VAL A 162 -3.88 -15.23 -3.98
CA VAL A 162 -5.33 -15.11 -4.10
C VAL A 162 -5.95 -15.07 -2.73
N LEU A 163 -6.75 -14.03 -2.49
CA LEU A 163 -7.54 -13.85 -1.28
C LEU A 163 -9.00 -14.09 -1.61
N ALA A 164 -9.71 -14.81 -0.76
CA ALA A 164 -11.14 -15.00 -0.95
C ALA A 164 -11.94 -14.89 0.34
N VAL A 165 -13.12 -14.28 0.23
CA VAL A 165 -14.14 -14.27 1.27
C VAL A 165 -15.35 -15.04 0.73
N VAL A 166 -15.84 -16.01 1.50
CA VAL A 166 -17.07 -16.74 1.24
C VAL A 166 -18.06 -16.39 2.34
N GLU A 167 -19.18 -15.80 1.96
CA GLU A 167 -20.27 -15.44 2.87
C GLU A 167 -21.12 -16.67 3.23
N PRO A 168 -21.83 -16.65 4.37
CA PRO A 168 -22.85 -17.65 4.66
C PRO A 168 -23.97 -17.60 3.61
N GLU A 169 -24.67 -18.72 3.47
CA GLU A 169 -25.85 -18.82 2.64
C GLU A 169 -27.03 -18.13 3.31
N GLU A 170 -27.56 -17.09 2.66
CA GLU A 170 -28.64 -16.26 3.19
C GLU A 170 -29.68 -15.96 2.13
N GLN A 171 -30.90 -15.58 2.56
CA GLN A 171 -31.92 -15.03 1.65
C GLN A 171 -31.62 -13.56 1.32
N ALA A 172 -30.39 -13.28 0.90
CA ALA A 172 -29.94 -11.97 0.49
C ALA A 172 -28.80 -12.07 -0.53
N LEU A 173 -28.72 -11.08 -1.42
CA LEU A 173 -27.51 -10.82 -2.19
C LEU A 173 -26.56 -9.97 -1.36
N THR A 174 -25.31 -10.38 -1.27
CA THR A 174 -24.27 -9.60 -0.59
C THR A 174 -23.48 -8.76 -1.58
N ASN A 175 -23.58 -7.43 -1.43
CA ASN A 175 -22.70 -6.50 -2.14
C ASN A 175 -21.41 -6.30 -1.34
N TYR A 176 -20.27 -6.50 -2.00
CA TYR A 176 -18.94 -6.31 -1.43
C TYR A 176 -18.30 -5.03 -1.98
N THR A 177 -17.81 -4.16 -1.11
CA THR A 177 -17.08 -2.93 -1.50
C THR A 177 -15.81 -2.81 -0.68
N LEU A 178 -14.66 -2.63 -1.35
CA LEU A 178 -13.42 -2.26 -0.69
C LEU A 178 -13.53 -0.81 -0.20
N ASN A 179 -13.19 -0.57 1.06
CA ASN A 179 -13.14 0.79 1.61
C ASN A 179 -11.89 1.53 1.14
N THR A 180 -10.79 0.79 0.99
CA THR A 180 -9.51 1.25 0.41
C THR A 180 -8.93 0.15 -0.48
N PRO A 181 -8.03 0.47 -1.42
CA PRO A 181 -7.19 -0.55 -2.05
C PRO A 181 -6.48 -1.42 -0.99
N PRO A 182 -6.17 -2.70 -1.28
CA PRO A 182 -5.29 -3.50 -0.41
C PRO A 182 -3.99 -2.76 -0.11
N TYR A 183 -3.52 -2.87 1.13
CA TYR A 183 -2.30 -2.18 1.56
C TYR A 183 -1.50 -3.01 2.55
N ILE A 184 -0.20 -2.75 2.64
CA ILE A 184 0.66 -3.26 3.69
C ILE A 184 0.68 -2.23 4.82
N ASP A 185 0.41 -2.71 6.02
CA ASP A 185 0.57 -1.96 7.27
C ASP A 185 1.42 -2.80 8.22
N GLN A 186 2.61 -2.28 8.53
CA GLN A 186 3.67 -3.00 9.24
C GLN A 186 4.05 -4.27 8.48
N ASP A 187 3.71 -5.45 9.01
CA ASP A 187 3.98 -6.75 8.40
C ASP A 187 2.69 -7.47 7.98
N ALA A 188 1.58 -6.74 7.83
CA ALA A 188 0.29 -7.31 7.47
C ALA A 188 -0.22 -6.76 6.14
N LEU A 189 -0.61 -7.64 5.22
CA LEU A 189 -1.46 -7.27 4.09
C LEU A 189 -2.90 -7.11 4.59
N VAL A 190 -3.42 -5.89 4.52
CA VAL A 190 -4.75 -5.54 5.02
C VAL A 190 -5.75 -5.43 3.87
N ILE A 191 -6.89 -6.10 4.04
CA ILE A 191 -8.06 -6.03 3.15
C ILE A 191 -9.21 -5.41 3.93
N ASP A 192 -9.43 -4.11 3.73
CA ASP A 192 -10.53 -3.37 4.37
C ASP A 192 -11.74 -3.26 3.44
N TYR A 193 -12.86 -3.84 3.88
CA TYR A 193 -14.07 -3.90 3.09
C TYR A 193 -15.33 -3.80 3.94
N ARG A 194 -16.43 -3.52 3.25
CA ARG A 194 -17.78 -3.55 3.81
C ARG A 194 -18.72 -4.39 2.96
N THR A 195 -19.72 -4.94 3.62
CA THR A 195 -20.79 -5.72 3.00
C THR A 195 -22.14 -5.06 3.21
N GLN A 196 -23.01 -5.16 2.21
CA GLN A 196 -24.40 -4.75 2.30
C GLN A 196 -25.29 -5.87 1.80
N GLN A 197 -26.24 -6.31 2.63
CA GLN A 197 -27.22 -7.32 2.26
C GLN A 197 -28.42 -6.69 1.55
N ILE A 198 -28.83 -7.29 0.44
CA ILE A 198 -30.04 -6.96 -0.30
C ILE A 198 -31.00 -8.16 -0.18
N PRO A 199 -32.10 -8.05 0.59
CA PRO A 199 -33.00 -9.17 0.82
C PRO A 199 -33.57 -9.77 -0.48
N THR A 200 -33.58 -11.09 -0.55
CA THR A 200 -34.17 -11.89 -1.63
C THR A 200 -35.07 -12.98 -1.06
N PRO A 201 -36.28 -12.62 -0.57
CA PRO A 201 -37.17 -13.58 0.08
C PRO A 201 -37.46 -14.79 -0.82
N GLY A 202 -37.29 -16.00 -0.28
CA GLY A 202 -37.59 -17.25 -0.98
C GLY A 202 -36.46 -17.82 -1.85
N THR A 203 -35.33 -17.12 -2.00
CA THR A 203 -34.14 -17.64 -2.68
C THR A 203 -32.91 -17.40 -1.83
N THR A 204 -32.16 -18.46 -1.54
CA THR A 204 -30.88 -18.36 -0.85
C THR A 204 -29.74 -18.20 -1.84
N PHE A 205 -28.77 -17.39 -1.46
CA PHE A 205 -27.55 -17.15 -2.20
C PHE A 205 -26.35 -17.31 -1.29
N ARG A 206 -25.25 -17.79 -1.87
CA ARG A 206 -23.95 -17.84 -1.21
C ARG A 206 -22.95 -17.05 -2.04
N PHE A 207 -22.55 -15.89 -1.54
CA PHE A 207 -21.66 -14.99 -2.28
C PHE A 207 -20.19 -15.30 -1.97
N SER A 208 -19.33 -15.17 -2.98
CA SER A 208 -17.89 -15.18 -2.77
C SER A 208 -17.22 -14.03 -3.50
N LYS A 209 -16.26 -13.39 -2.84
CA LYS A 209 -15.39 -12.39 -3.44
C LYS A 209 -13.97 -12.93 -3.50
N ILE A 210 -13.33 -12.79 -4.66
CA ILE A 210 -11.96 -13.25 -4.90
C ILE A 210 -11.12 -12.08 -5.40
N LEU A 211 -9.95 -11.90 -4.81
CA LEU A 211 -8.96 -10.89 -5.18
C LEU A 211 -7.65 -11.59 -5.54
N LEU A 212 -7.05 -11.20 -6.67
CA LEU A 212 -5.67 -11.50 -7.01
C LEU A 212 -4.83 -10.29 -6.59
N VAL A 213 -3.90 -10.46 -5.66
CA VAL A 213 -3.14 -9.37 -5.05
C VAL A 213 -1.65 -9.61 -5.29
N GLU A 214 -0.90 -8.58 -5.66
CA GLU A 214 0.55 -8.70 -5.85
C GLU A 214 1.22 -9.17 -4.55
N ARG A 215 2.17 -10.10 -4.68
CA ARG A 215 2.99 -10.54 -3.54
C ARG A 215 3.83 -9.36 -3.06
N GLY A 216 3.90 -9.20 -1.75
CA GLY A 216 4.72 -8.20 -1.09
C GLY A 216 5.36 -8.76 0.16
N ASP A 217 6.15 -7.93 0.82
CA ASP A 217 6.83 -8.29 2.06
C ASP A 217 5.88 -8.10 3.25
N TYR A 218 5.11 -9.14 3.58
CA TYR A 218 4.25 -9.22 4.76
C TYR A 218 4.28 -10.64 5.34
N GLN A 219 4.00 -10.76 6.64
CA GLN A 219 3.99 -12.02 7.40
C GLN A 219 2.57 -12.58 7.59
N GLU A 220 1.54 -11.73 7.51
CA GLU A 220 0.15 -12.13 7.70
C GLU A 220 -0.81 -11.38 6.77
N VAL A 221 -2.02 -11.92 6.62
CA VAL A 221 -3.14 -11.25 5.93
C VAL A 221 -4.23 -10.96 6.95
N ARG A 222 -4.65 -9.69 7.01
CA ARG A 222 -5.67 -9.19 7.94
C ARG A 222 -6.89 -8.69 7.16
N PHE A 223 -8.04 -9.28 7.44
CA PHE A 223 -9.32 -8.79 6.90
C PHE A 223 -9.98 -7.85 7.91
N ILE A 224 -10.52 -6.74 7.43
CA ILE A 224 -11.37 -5.83 8.20
C ILE A 224 -12.73 -5.83 7.51
N ASN A 225 -13.74 -6.39 8.18
CA ASN A 225 -15.11 -6.48 7.66
C ASN A 225 -16.00 -5.50 8.43
N ASN A 226 -16.58 -4.52 7.73
CA ASN A 226 -17.45 -3.50 8.33
C ASN A 226 -16.79 -2.79 9.53
N GLY A 227 -15.48 -2.52 9.43
CA GLY A 227 -14.68 -1.89 10.48
C GLY A 227 -14.23 -2.80 11.63
N GLN A 228 -14.54 -4.09 11.58
CA GLN A 228 -14.13 -5.07 12.59
C GLN A 228 -13.02 -5.97 12.04
N ALA A 229 -11.89 -6.03 12.76
CA ALA A 229 -10.80 -6.93 12.44
C ALA A 229 -11.24 -8.39 12.59
N VAL A 230 -10.97 -9.20 11.57
CA VAL A 230 -11.30 -10.62 11.54
C VAL A 230 -10.16 -11.39 12.18
N THR A 231 -10.43 -12.05 13.30
CA THR A 231 -9.42 -12.78 14.10
C THR A 231 -9.18 -14.22 13.65
N LYS A 232 -9.90 -14.71 12.62
CA LYS A 232 -9.72 -16.06 12.07
C LYS A 232 -9.69 -16.01 10.53
N SER A 233 -8.51 -15.85 9.96
CA SER A 233 -8.26 -16.34 8.60
C SER A 233 -7.98 -17.84 8.68
N LEU A 234 -8.63 -18.64 7.84
CA LEU A 234 -8.29 -20.05 7.74
C LEU A 234 -7.10 -20.15 6.79
N PRO A 235 -5.96 -20.77 7.21
CA PRO A 235 -4.99 -21.21 6.23
C PRO A 235 -5.68 -22.16 5.25
N ALA A 236 -5.17 -22.24 4.01
CA ALA A 236 -5.67 -23.19 3.03
C ALA A 236 -5.83 -24.59 3.69
N PRO A 237 -6.95 -25.29 3.49
CA PRO A 237 -7.18 -26.58 4.15
C PRO A 237 -6.05 -27.55 3.78
N ALA A 238 -5.43 -28.17 4.78
CA ALA A 238 -4.44 -29.21 4.57
C ALA A 238 -5.09 -30.38 3.83
N HIS A 239 -4.45 -30.84 2.75
CA HIS A 239 -4.89 -31.99 1.97
C HIS A 239 -5.18 -33.21 2.88
N ALA A 240 -6.32 -33.85 2.62
CA ALA A 240 -6.54 -35.26 2.93
C ALA A 240 -6.25 -36.08 1.66
#